data_AF-A0A380TSW9-F1
#
_entry.id   AF-A0A380TSW9-F1
#
_cell.length_a   1.000
_cell.length_b   1.000
_cell.length_c   1.000
_cell.angle_alpha   90.00
_cell.angle_beta   90.00
_cell.angle_gamma   90.00
#
_symmetry.space_group_name_H-M   'P 1'
#
loop_
_entity.id
_entity.type
_entity.pdbx_description
1 polymer ?
#
loop_
_entity_poly.entity_id
_entity_poly.type
_entity_poly.pdbx_seq_one_letter_code
_entity_poly.pdbx_strand_id
1 'polypeptide(L)'
;MQKTVLALCLSFTMLTACSKPNENNPPPDHNVTASLDDSASATVMDTPDTANALDWVGTYQGILPCHDCSGIDTELELTLDHHFVLKQKFLGKSNNNYVNEVKGSFQFVNG
;
A
#
# COMPACT_ATOMS: atom_id res chain seq x y z
N MET A 1 -36.82 34.07 0.92
CA MET A 1 -35.48 34.31 0.34
C MET A 1 -35.02 35.69 0.75
N GLN A 2 -34.10 35.78 1.71
CA GLN A 2 -33.48 37.04 2.10
C GLN A 2 -31.97 36.80 2.17
N LYS A 3 -31.28 37.47 1.27
CA LYS A 3 -29.84 37.37 1.06
C LYS A 3 -29.14 38.21 2.13
N THR A 4 -28.44 37.58 3.04
CA THR A 4 -27.47 38.26 3.90
C THR A 4 -26.08 37.92 3.41
N VAL A 5 -25.60 38.77 2.51
CA VAL A 5 -24.18 38.95 2.19
C VAL A 5 -23.59 39.82 3.30
N LEU A 6 -22.58 39.37 4.03
CA LEU A 6 -21.39 40.18 4.40
C LEU A 6 -20.39 39.37 5.26
N ALA A 7 -19.11 39.69 5.02
CA ALA A 7 -17.97 39.59 5.94
C ALA A 7 -17.14 38.29 5.97
N LEU A 8 -16.28 38.18 4.95
CA LEU A 8 -14.82 38.06 5.06
C LEU A 8 -14.25 37.79 6.47
N CYS A 9 -13.80 36.56 6.71
CA CYS A 9 -12.68 36.24 7.59
C CYS A 9 -11.78 35.21 6.91
N LEU A 10 -10.89 35.69 6.03
CA LEU A 10 -9.70 34.96 5.64
C LEU A 10 -8.82 34.80 6.90
N SER A 11 -8.80 33.60 7.47
CA SER A 11 -7.77 33.20 8.41
C SER A 11 -7.17 31.87 7.96
N PHE A 12 -6.28 31.97 6.98
CA PHE A 12 -5.27 30.96 6.74
C PHE A 12 -4.38 30.91 7.98
N THR A 13 -4.55 29.89 8.82
CA THR A 13 -3.52 29.49 9.78
C THR A 13 -2.90 28.20 9.28
N MET A 14 -1.89 28.36 8.43
CA MET A 14 -0.94 27.30 8.11
C MET A 14 -0.02 27.13 9.32
N LEU A 15 -0.29 26.13 10.16
CA LEU A 15 0.67 25.61 11.13
C LEU A 15 1.27 24.33 10.55
N THR A 16 2.26 24.51 9.69
CA THR A 16 3.16 23.43 9.26
C THR A 16 4.17 23.17 10.37
N ALA A 17 3.87 22.25 11.28
CA ALA A 17 4.85 21.72 12.22
C ALA A 17 5.46 20.44 11.65
N CYS A 18 6.58 20.58 10.93
CA CYS A 18 7.46 19.46 10.60
C CYS A 18 8.36 19.15 11.80
N SER A 19 8.10 18.04 12.49
CA SER A 19 9.09 17.43 13.38
C SER A 19 10.13 16.69 12.53
N LYS A 20 11.39 17.10 12.64
CA LYS A 20 12.52 16.34 12.09
C LYS A 20 12.58 14.95 12.77
N PRO A 21 12.86 13.86 12.03
CA PRO A 21 13.19 12.57 12.64
C PRO A 21 14.54 12.70 13.36
N ASN A 22 14.57 12.43 14.67
CA ASN A 22 15.80 12.18 15.41
C ASN A 22 16.04 10.67 15.47
N GLU A 23 17.04 10.27 14.71
CA GLU A 23 18.16 9.41 15.11
C GLU A 23 17.88 8.20 16.01
N ASN A 24 18.00 7.02 15.38
CA ASN A 24 18.75 5.86 15.85
C ASN A 24 18.59 5.46 17.32
N ASN A 25 17.78 4.42 17.55
CA ASN A 25 18.06 3.50 18.63
C ASN A 25 18.14 2.08 18.05
N PRO A 26 19.36 1.53 17.83
CA PRO A 26 19.49 0.12 17.50
C PRO A 26 19.06 -0.73 18.71
N PRO A 27 18.29 -1.81 18.52
CA PRO A 27 18.01 -2.77 19.57
C PRO A 27 19.30 -3.47 20.04
N PRO A 28 19.37 -3.88 21.31
CA PRO A 28 20.57 -4.38 21.93
C PRO A 28 21.05 -5.69 21.29
N ASP A 29 22.32 -5.62 20.97
CA ASP A 29 23.24 -6.61 20.44
C ASP A 29 23.27 -7.86 21.33
N HIS A 30 22.69 -8.96 20.85
CA HIS A 30 23.02 -10.29 21.34
C HIS A 30 24.10 -10.89 20.44
N ASN A 31 25.35 -10.59 20.80
CA ASN A 31 26.54 -11.25 20.28
C ASN A 31 26.45 -12.77 20.48
N VAL A 32 26.41 -13.51 19.37
CA VAL A 32 26.95 -14.87 19.31
C VAL A 32 27.96 -14.89 18.17
N THR A 33 29.23 -14.78 18.56
CA THR A 33 30.40 -15.00 17.71
C THR A 33 30.54 -16.50 17.41
N ALA A 34 30.54 -16.87 16.14
CA ALA A 34 31.22 -18.07 15.68
C ALA A 34 31.67 -17.92 14.21
N SER A 35 33.00 -17.86 14.06
CA SER A 35 33.82 -18.32 12.94
C SER A 35 33.85 -17.51 11.64
N LEU A 36 35.00 -16.84 11.47
CA LEU A 36 35.59 -16.41 10.21
C LEU A 36 35.93 -17.64 9.36
N ASP A 37 35.51 -17.64 8.10
CA ASP A 37 36.33 -18.17 7.01
C ASP A 37 36.08 -17.37 5.74
N ASP A 38 37.15 -17.19 4.99
CA ASP A 38 37.41 -16.11 4.05
C ASP A 38 37.07 -16.51 2.60
N SER A 39 36.57 -15.53 1.84
CA SER A 39 36.63 -15.45 0.38
C SER A 39 35.87 -16.49 -0.47
N ALA A 40 34.64 -16.12 -0.88
CA ALA A 40 34.19 -16.31 -2.26
C ALA A 40 33.05 -15.34 -2.63
N SER A 41 33.35 -14.41 -3.53
CA SER A 41 32.45 -13.72 -4.47
C SER A 41 31.06 -13.32 -3.94
N ALA A 42 30.90 -12.05 -3.59
CA ALA A 42 29.60 -11.39 -3.59
C ALA A 42 29.06 -11.34 -5.03
N THR A 43 28.51 -12.45 -5.53
CA THR A 43 27.39 -12.36 -6.45
C THR A 43 26.31 -11.62 -5.67
N VAL A 44 26.12 -10.35 -6.02
CA VAL A 44 24.83 -9.69 -5.84
C VAL A 44 23.82 -10.68 -6.39
N MET A 45 23.15 -11.41 -5.50
CA MET A 45 21.94 -12.12 -5.89
C MET A 45 21.05 -10.99 -6.38
N ASP A 46 20.87 -10.92 -7.71
CA ASP A 46 19.74 -10.21 -8.30
C ASP A 46 18.54 -10.65 -7.47
N THR A 47 18.06 -9.73 -6.65
CA THR A 47 16.81 -9.95 -5.95
C THR A 47 15.82 -10.16 -7.09
N PRO A 48 15.06 -11.25 -7.12
CA PRO A 48 14.16 -11.49 -8.24
C PRO A 48 13.21 -10.31 -8.35
N ASP A 49 13.47 -9.42 -9.32
CA ASP A 49 12.63 -8.27 -9.58
C ASP A 49 11.27 -8.85 -9.97
N THR A 50 10.25 -8.52 -9.19
CA THR A 50 8.89 -8.98 -9.48
C THR A 50 8.41 -8.48 -10.84
N ALA A 51 8.99 -7.39 -11.34
CA ALA A 51 8.78 -6.89 -12.70
C ALA A 51 9.31 -7.85 -13.78
N ASN A 52 10.39 -8.58 -13.49
CA ASN A 52 11.01 -9.59 -14.36
C ASN A 52 10.42 -11.00 -14.16
N ALA A 53 9.57 -11.20 -13.14
CA ALA A 53 8.81 -12.43 -12.98
C ALA A 53 7.72 -12.50 -14.05
N LEU A 54 7.76 -13.50 -14.92
CA LEU A 54 6.96 -13.52 -16.15
C LEU A 54 5.44 -13.73 -15.94
N ASP A 55 5.01 -14.06 -14.71
CA ASP A 55 3.68 -14.60 -14.43
C ASP A 55 2.83 -13.78 -13.43
N TRP A 56 3.08 -12.46 -13.28
CA TRP A 56 2.25 -11.59 -12.41
C TRP A 56 0.94 -11.11 -13.06
N VAL A 57 0.80 -11.25 -14.38
CA VAL A 57 -0.42 -10.85 -15.08
C VAL A 57 -1.52 -11.85 -14.73
N GLY A 58 -2.68 -11.36 -14.30
CA GLY A 58 -3.81 -12.22 -14.00
C GLY A 58 -4.84 -11.62 -13.07
N THR A 59 -5.78 -12.46 -12.66
CA THR A 59 -6.85 -12.12 -11.72
C THR A 59 -6.58 -12.78 -10.38
N TYR A 60 -6.49 -11.96 -9.34
CA TYR A 60 -6.28 -12.35 -7.97
C TYR A 60 -7.59 -12.22 -7.21
N GLN A 61 -7.94 -13.24 -6.44
CA GLN A 61 -9.18 -13.25 -5.67
C GLN A 61 -8.93 -13.63 -4.22
N GLY A 62 -9.68 -13.04 -3.31
CA GLY A 62 -9.60 -13.37 -1.89
C GLY A 62 -10.54 -12.54 -1.02
N ILE A 63 -10.75 -13.00 0.21
CA ILE A 63 -11.52 -12.25 1.21
C ILE A 63 -10.55 -11.55 2.15
N LEU A 64 -10.51 -10.22 2.09
CA LEU A 64 -9.68 -9.41 2.98
C LEU A 64 -10.38 -9.15 4.33
N PRO A 65 -9.63 -9.02 5.44
CA PRO A 65 -10.18 -8.63 6.73
C PRO A 65 -10.94 -7.30 6.65
N CYS A 66 -12.03 -7.20 7.40
CA CYS A 66 -12.87 -6.00 7.44
C CYS A 66 -13.12 -5.57 8.88
N HIS A 67 -13.11 -4.26 9.14
CA HIS A 67 -13.24 -3.74 10.50
C HIS A 67 -14.65 -3.89 11.07
N ASP A 68 -15.68 -3.64 10.25
CA ASP A 68 -17.09 -3.59 10.66
C ASP A 68 -18.01 -4.46 9.78
N CYS A 69 -17.42 -5.44 9.09
CA CYS A 69 -18.12 -6.36 8.20
C CYS A 69 -17.47 -7.75 8.24
N SER A 70 -18.12 -8.75 7.67
CA SER A 70 -17.62 -10.14 7.75
C SER A 70 -16.39 -10.39 6.87
N GLY A 71 -16.09 -9.49 5.94
CA GLY A 71 -14.95 -9.58 5.02
C GLY A 71 -15.20 -8.74 3.76
N ILE A 72 -14.13 -8.51 3.00
CA ILE A 72 -14.19 -7.83 1.70
C ILE A 72 -13.81 -8.86 0.63
N ASP A 73 -14.80 -9.39 -0.07
CA ASP A 73 -14.59 -10.25 -1.23
C ASP A 73 -14.00 -9.39 -2.37
N THR A 74 -12.74 -9.65 -2.70
CA THR A 74 -11.88 -8.78 -3.51
C THR A 74 -11.42 -9.53 -4.75
N GLU A 75 -11.56 -8.89 -5.90
CA GLU A 75 -11.02 -9.32 -7.18
C GLU A 75 -10.12 -8.21 -7.73
N LEU A 76 -8.86 -8.53 -8.02
CA LEU A 76 -7.89 -7.62 -8.62
C LEU A 76 -7.39 -8.21 -9.92
N GLU A 77 -7.67 -7.54 -11.03
CA GLU A 77 -7.11 -7.84 -12.34
C GLU A 77 -5.91 -6.94 -12.60
N LEU A 78 -4.76 -7.54 -12.94
CA LEU A 78 -3.53 -6.84 -13.34
C LEU A 78 -3.22 -7.16 -14.80
N THR A 79 -2.97 -6.12 -15.60
CA THR A 79 -2.68 -6.23 -17.03
C THR A 79 -1.24 -5.86 -17.35
N LEU A 80 -0.71 -6.39 -18.45
CA LEU A 80 0.69 -6.20 -18.88
C LEU A 80 1.05 -4.73 -19.13
N ASP A 81 0.08 -3.90 -19.49
CA ASP A 81 0.24 -2.45 -19.73
C ASP A 81 0.17 -1.61 -18.44
N HIS A 82 0.34 -2.24 -17.28
CA HIS A 82 0.35 -1.60 -15.96
C HIS A 82 -0.97 -0.93 -15.58
N HIS A 83 -2.09 -1.47 -16.05
CA HIS A 83 -3.43 -1.10 -15.58
C HIS A 83 -3.98 -2.15 -14.61
N PHE A 84 -4.94 -1.72 -13.79
CA PHE A 84 -5.66 -2.62 -12.91
C PHE A 84 -7.15 -2.33 -12.89
N VAL A 85 -7.92 -3.38 -12.58
CA VAL A 85 -9.33 -3.30 -12.18
C VAL A 85 -9.48 -3.96 -10.82
N LEU A 86 -9.89 -3.20 -9.82
CA LEU A 86 -10.17 -3.68 -8.47
C LEU A 86 -11.68 -3.68 -8.23
N LYS A 87 -12.25 -4.83 -7.91
CA LYS A 87 -13.64 -4.98 -7.49
C LYS A 87 -13.71 -5.49 -6.06
N GLN A 88 -14.58 -4.90 -5.25
CA GLN A 88 -14.70 -5.23 -3.83
C GLN A 88 -16.16 -5.32 -3.42
N LYS A 89 -16.53 -6.41 -2.77
CA LYS A 89 -17.86 -6.65 -2.20
C LYS A 89 -17.77 -6.80 -0.68
N PHE A 90 -18.44 -5.90 0.03
CA PHE A 90 -18.47 -5.91 1.50
C PHE A 90 -19.52 -6.90 2.00
N LEU A 91 -19.09 -7.91 2.76
CA LEU A 91 -19.93 -9.02 3.21
C LEU A 91 -20.55 -8.76 4.59
N GLY A 92 -21.71 -9.36 4.86
CA GLY A 92 -22.32 -9.38 6.20
C GLY A 92 -23.04 -8.10 6.63
N LYS A 93 -23.18 -7.11 5.74
CA LYS A 93 -24.06 -5.95 5.98
C LYS A 93 -25.46 -6.25 5.45
N SER A 94 -26.46 -6.01 6.29
CA SER A 94 -27.81 -6.61 6.17
C SER A 94 -28.54 -6.36 4.85
N ASN A 95 -28.17 -5.35 4.04
CA ASN A 95 -28.86 -5.03 2.79
C ASN A 95 -27.96 -4.51 1.65
N ASN A 96 -26.64 -4.44 1.84
CA ASN A 96 -25.75 -3.74 0.91
C ASN A 96 -24.54 -4.61 0.61
N ASN A 97 -24.67 -5.55 -0.32
CA ASN A 97 -23.52 -6.04 -1.07
C ASN A 97 -23.03 -4.88 -1.96
N TYR A 98 -22.45 -3.86 -1.33
CA TYR A 98 -21.90 -2.71 -2.03
C TYR A 98 -20.71 -3.21 -2.84
N VAL A 99 -20.78 -3.06 -4.15
CA VAL A 99 -19.69 -3.38 -5.05
C VAL A 99 -18.98 -2.06 -5.36
N ASN A 100 -17.75 -1.93 -4.89
CA ASN A 100 -16.85 -0.86 -5.28
C ASN A 100 -16.00 -1.35 -6.45
N GLU A 101 -15.90 -0.53 -7.51
CA GLU A 101 -15.00 -0.79 -8.64
C GLU A 101 -14.07 0.40 -8.81
N VAL A 102 -12.77 0.14 -8.85
CA VAL A 102 -11.72 1.13 -9.08
C VAL A 102 -10.87 0.67 -10.26
N LYS A 103 -10.53 1.61 -11.14
CA LYS A 103 -9.62 1.41 -12.26
C LYS A 103 -8.50 2.42 -12.18
N GLY A 104 -7.31 2.00 -12.59
CA GLY A 104 -6.17 2.89 -12.62
C GLY A 104 -4.94 2.24 -13.21
N SER A 105 -3.80 2.89 -13.01
CA SER A 105 -2.49 2.38 -13.38
C SER A 105 -1.67 2.12 -12.12
N PHE A 106 -0.71 1.21 -12.19
CA PHE A 106 0.19 0.89 -11.09
C PHE A 106 1.65 0.90 -11.56
N GLN A 107 2.59 0.87 -10.62
CA GLN A 107 4.01 0.73 -10.90
C GLN A 107 4.64 -0.15 -9.82
N PHE A 108 5.62 -0.96 -10.21
CA PHE A 108 6.44 -1.68 -9.23
C PHE A 108 7.37 -0.68 -8.52
N VAL A 109 7.48 -0.79 -7.20
CA VAL A 109 8.33 0.13 -6.41
C VAL A 109 9.82 -0.18 -6.58
N ASN A 110 10.16 -1.42 -6.90
CA ASN A 110 11.54 -1.89 -7.15
C ASN A 110 11.62 -2.69 -8.47
N GLY A 111 10.87 -2.26 -9.49
CA GLY A 111 10.89 -2.89 -10.81
C GLY A 111 11.88 -2.23 -11.76
#